data_AF-A0A0J9WPB8-F1
#
_entry.id   AF-A0A0J9WPB8-F1
#
_cell.length_a   1.000
_cell.length_b   1.000
_cell.length_c   1.000
_cell.angle_alpha   90.00
_cell.angle_beta   90.00
_cell.angle_gamma   90.00
#
_symmetry.space_group_name_H-M   'P 1'
#
loop_
_entity.id
_entity.type
_entity.pdbx_description
1 polymer ?
#
loop_
_entity_poly.entity_id
_entity_poly.type
_entity_poly.pdbx_seq_one_letter_code
_entity_poly.pdbx_strand_id
1 'polypeptide(L)'
;MGKGTDKLYITHSEWSSADAFSPSVGAGASSRNQNASASFRRLPFNFCAASLQPFKNPVCTPDGTIFDVEVIGAWLDKHPNQNPVTGEPLQKKDLIRLKFARNSESDSLGAGLSDGKGDLIDPVTYKVFTDNTHIVAIRHGTYANVFAWDTVERMNIKAKSWRDLVDDEEFTRADIITLQDPQNAASRNLDQFKYLKDGEQAQLTKEQEDERNAGNINSSALGSMGDKVSRAKAAVEKARKAREQGGDINRSSTALTKPAAANNVVRHSMIKDKKVAANSAAYTTGKAAASFTSTGLTPETSGERALLTDEEYMLKPKRVKTTGYARIETNLGDITIELYPEFAPKAVWNFTRLAQTGYYKGVAFHRNIPNFMIQGGDPSGTGRGGQSIWGKYFDDEFDGPMSHSARGTISMANKGKNTNSSQFFIAYKPTPHLDRKHTVFGKVVENLNVLSKMEDVPTDGSNRPLNKIVIKDIVIFHDPFAEFQKEKQENERQTKEQEKIRLQGGTDDDKTTWTGKRIRNDGTAESTGAGESVGKYLKTATQQSTATTNEADIEDVDTWEEPARKKIKGGGFGNFDSW
;
A
#
# COMPACT_ATOMS: atom_id res chain seq x y z
N MET A 1 -9.61 -23.84 4.27
CA MET A 1 -9.42 -22.79 3.26
C MET A 1 -8.81 -21.53 3.88
N GLY A 2 -7.73 -20.98 3.31
CA GLY A 2 -7.01 -19.81 3.83
C GLY A 2 -6.12 -20.09 5.05
N LYS A 3 -4.78 -20.11 4.85
CA LYS A 3 -3.73 -20.45 5.83
C LYS A 3 -4.14 -21.52 6.89
N GLY A 4 -4.73 -22.63 6.46
CA GLY A 4 -5.13 -23.73 7.36
C GLY A 4 -6.37 -23.47 8.23
N THR A 5 -7.04 -22.33 8.09
CA THR A 5 -8.33 -22.05 8.76
C THR A 5 -9.50 -22.53 7.89
N ASP A 6 -10.73 -22.54 8.41
CA ASP A 6 -11.96 -22.86 7.65
C ASP A 6 -12.72 -21.60 7.21
N LYS A 7 -12.02 -20.46 7.17
CA LYS A 7 -12.62 -19.17 6.83
C LYS A 7 -12.78 -19.04 5.30
N LEU A 8 -13.91 -18.48 4.88
CA LEU A 8 -14.21 -18.16 3.49
C LEU A 8 -13.42 -16.95 2.94
N TYR A 9 -12.64 -16.25 3.78
CA TYR A 9 -11.82 -15.10 3.39
C TYR A 9 -10.49 -15.07 4.15
N ILE A 10 -9.46 -14.45 3.54
CA ILE A 10 -8.13 -14.26 4.11
C ILE A 10 -7.93 -12.77 4.40
N THR A 11 -7.47 -12.44 5.59
CA THR A 11 -7.19 -11.05 6.00
C THR A 11 -5.84 -10.56 5.47
N HIS A 12 -5.67 -9.24 5.32
CA HIS A 12 -4.41 -8.65 4.83
C HIS A 12 -3.22 -8.96 5.74
N SER A 13 -3.45 -9.05 7.06
CA SER A 13 -2.45 -9.49 8.04
C SER A 13 -2.00 -10.93 7.80
N GLU A 14 -2.95 -11.85 7.59
CA GLU A 14 -2.65 -13.26 7.27
C GLU A 14 -1.91 -13.39 5.94
N TRP A 15 -2.15 -12.50 4.97
CA TRP A 15 -1.43 -12.48 3.70
C TRP A 15 0.00 -11.92 3.82
N SER A 16 0.21 -11.00 4.78
CA SER A 16 1.50 -10.36 5.04
C SER A 16 2.41 -11.10 6.02
N SER A 17 1.91 -12.10 6.78
CA SER A 17 2.74 -12.83 7.74
C SER A 17 3.84 -13.62 7.02
N ALA A 18 5.08 -13.39 7.45
CA ALA A 18 6.34 -13.95 6.96
C ALA A 18 6.57 -15.43 7.34
N ASP A 19 5.53 -16.14 7.78
CA ASP A 19 5.64 -17.55 8.18
C ASP A 19 5.91 -18.43 6.98
N ALA A 20 7.18 -18.81 6.83
CA ALA A 20 7.73 -19.58 5.72
C ALA A 20 7.27 -21.04 5.65
N PHE A 21 6.34 -21.46 6.53
CA PHE A 21 5.89 -22.86 6.63
C PHE A 21 4.45 -23.09 6.16
N SER A 22 3.81 -22.11 5.52
CA SER A 22 2.53 -22.35 4.84
C SER A 22 2.76 -22.99 3.46
N PRO A 23 2.02 -24.04 3.06
CA PRO A 23 2.17 -24.73 1.77
C PRO A 23 1.77 -23.90 0.54
N SER A 24 1.55 -22.59 0.71
CA SER A 24 1.13 -21.65 -0.34
C SER A 24 2.04 -20.43 -0.39
N VAL A 25 3.32 -20.64 -0.70
CA VAL A 25 4.23 -19.54 -1.04
C VAL A 25 4.09 -19.25 -2.54
N GLY A 26 3.65 -18.03 -2.88
CA GLY A 26 3.53 -17.60 -4.28
C GLY A 26 4.88 -17.62 -4.98
N ALA A 27 4.90 -18.05 -6.25
CA ALA A 27 6.09 -18.27 -7.07
C ALA A 27 7.04 -17.05 -7.26
N GLY A 28 6.68 -15.87 -6.75
CA GLY A 28 7.48 -14.65 -6.80
C GLY A 28 8.22 -14.27 -5.51
N ALA A 29 7.99 -14.95 -4.38
CA ALA A 29 8.69 -14.64 -3.13
C ALA A 29 10.16 -15.11 -3.13
N SER A 30 10.49 -16.08 -4.00
CA SER A 30 11.85 -16.65 -4.10
C SER A 30 12.83 -15.77 -4.89
N SER A 31 12.36 -14.93 -5.82
CA SER A 31 13.28 -14.17 -6.69
C SER A 31 13.67 -12.80 -6.15
N ARG A 32 12.87 -12.23 -5.23
CA ARG A 32 13.11 -10.87 -4.69
C ARG A 32 14.13 -10.83 -3.55
N ASN A 33 14.65 -11.98 -3.10
CA ASN A 33 15.48 -12.09 -1.90
C ASN A 33 16.85 -12.74 -2.16
N GLN A 34 17.40 -12.64 -3.37
CA GLN A 34 18.70 -13.24 -3.67
C GLN A 34 19.91 -12.45 -3.12
N ASN A 35 19.71 -11.27 -2.51
CA ASN A 35 20.82 -10.42 -2.03
C ASN A 35 20.66 -9.87 -0.59
N ALA A 36 19.83 -10.51 0.25
CA ALA A 36 19.88 -10.28 1.69
C ALA A 36 20.46 -11.52 2.37
N SER A 37 21.44 -11.34 3.25
CA SER A 37 21.98 -12.38 4.15
C SER A 37 20.89 -13.34 4.60
N ALA A 38 21.19 -14.66 4.56
CA ALA A 38 20.31 -15.78 4.94
C ALA A 38 19.09 -15.33 5.76
N SER A 39 17.92 -15.40 5.14
CA SER A 39 16.68 -14.90 5.72
C SER A 39 16.46 -15.57 7.08
N PHE A 40 16.54 -14.81 8.17
CA PHE A 40 16.34 -15.31 9.52
C PHE A 40 14.98 -16.02 9.63
N ARG A 41 14.99 -17.35 9.80
CA ARG A 41 13.79 -18.18 9.93
C ARG A 41 13.69 -18.68 11.36
N ARG A 42 12.73 -18.15 12.13
CA ARG A 42 12.50 -18.52 13.53
C ARG A 42 11.53 -19.69 13.62
N LEU A 43 11.85 -20.67 14.46
CA LEU A 43 10.91 -21.74 14.82
C LEU A 43 9.90 -21.23 15.86
N PRO A 44 8.57 -21.32 15.60
CA PRO A 44 7.54 -20.97 16.59
C PRO A 44 7.68 -21.77 17.88
N PHE A 45 7.16 -21.25 18.99
CA PHE A 45 7.40 -21.85 20.31
C PHE A 45 6.75 -23.23 20.48
N ASN A 46 5.60 -23.44 19.84
CA ASN A 46 4.78 -24.66 19.92
C ASN A 46 5.28 -25.80 19.00
N PHE A 47 6.45 -25.64 18.36
CA PHE A 47 6.99 -26.61 17.42
C PHE A 47 8.18 -27.37 18.02
N CYS A 48 8.29 -28.64 17.65
CA CYS A 48 9.43 -29.50 17.92
C CYS A 48 10.61 -29.11 17.01
N ALA A 49 11.79 -28.96 17.59
CA ALA A 49 12.98 -28.54 16.85
C ALA A 49 13.58 -29.61 15.94
N ALA A 50 13.19 -30.89 16.08
CA ALA A 50 13.65 -31.98 15.22
C ALA A 50 12.68 -32.26 14.04
N SER A 51 11.36 -32.25 14.30
CA SER A 51 10.35 -32.53 13.28
C SER A 51 9.84 -31.28 12.54
N LEU A 52 10.08 -30.08 13.09
CA LEU A 52 9.53 -28.82 12.58
C LEU A 52 8.00 -28.83 12.48
N GLN A 53 7.34 -29.58 13.36
CA GLN A 53 5.88 -29.67 13.47
C GLN A 53 5.43 -29.37 14.91
N PRO A 54 4.15 -29.03 15.12
CA PRO A 54 3.59 -28.88 16.46
C PRO A 54 3.85 -30.12 17.33
N PHE A 55 4.33 -29.92 18.55
CA PHE A 55 4.58 -31.03 19.46
C PHE A 55 3.28 -31.50 20.12
N LYS A 56 3.15 -32.82 20.36
CA LYS A 56 2.08 -33.38 21.19
C LYS A 56 2.55 -33.58 22.63
N ASN A 57 3.72 -34.19 22.80
CA ASN A 57 4.33 -34.51 24.09
C ASN A 57 5.67 -33.77 24.23
N PRO A 58 5.68 -32.52 24.70
CA PRO A 58 6.90 -31.72 24.74
C PRO A 58 7.86 -32.19 25.85
N VAL A 59 9.12 -32.34 25.45
CA VAL A 59 10.28 -32.46 26.35
C VAL A 59 11.28 -31.36 26.03
N CYS A 60 12.06 -30.95 27.03
CA CYS A 60 13.17 -30.04 26.82
C CYS A 60 14.52 -30.63 27.26
N THR A 61 15.58 -30.12 26.66
CA THR A 61 16.95 -30.26 27.19
C THR A 61 17.20 -29.22 28.29
N PRO A 62 18.24 -29.38 29.12
CA PRO A 62 18.66 -28.36 30.08
C PRO A 62 18.91 -26.98 29.45
N ASP A 63 19.29 -26.94 28.17
CA ASP A 63 19.53 -25.71 27.40
C ASP A 63 18.25 -25.01 26.92
N GLY A 64 17.08 -25.63 27.13
CA GLY A 64 15.78 -25.08 26.75
C GLY A 64 15.33 -25.39 25.32
N THR A 65 16.01 -26.30 24.60
CA THR A 65 15.54 -26.76 23.28
C THR A 65 14.37 -27.74 23.42
N ILE A 66 13.29 -27.52 22.67
CA ILE A 66 12.04 -28.30 22.79
C ILE A 66 11.97 -29.37 21.70
N PHE A 67 11.66 -30.60 22.11
CA PHE A 67 11.43 -31.74 21.25
C PHE A 67 10.13 -32.46 21.59
N ASP A 68 9.64 -33.28 20.68
CA ASP A 68 8.64 -34.30 21.00
C ASP A 68 9.35 -35.59 21.45
N VAL A 69 8.82 -36.24 22.48
CA VAL A 69 9.39 -37.47 23.09
C VAL A 69 9.61 -38.56 22.05
N GLU A 70 8.66 -38.75 21.13
CA GLU A 70 8.72 -39.83 20.14
C GLU A 70 9.80 -39.54 19.09
N VAL A 71 9.88 -38.28 18.64
CA VAL A 71 10.82 -37.84 17.61
C VAL A 71 12.26 -37.88 18.13
N ILE A 72 12.50 -37.34 19.34
CA ILE A 72 13.85 -37.37 19.93
C ILE A 72 14.25 -38.79 20.33
N GLY A 73 13.29 -39.63 20.74
CA GLY A 73 13.54 -41.05 21.01
C GLY A 73 14.08 -41.77 19.77
N ALA A 74 13.39 -41.61 18.63
CA ALA A 74 13.81 -42.18 17.35
C ALA A 74 15.14 -41.61 16.85
N TRP A 75 15.43 -40.34 17.15
CA TRP A 75 16.71 -39.72 16.82
C TRP A 75 17.87 -40.31 17.63
N LEU A 76 17.70 -40.42 18.95
CA LEU A 76 18.74 -40.96 19.85
C LEU A 76 19.00 -42.45 19.62
N ASP A 77 18.04 -43.18 19.03
CA ASP A 77 18.25 -44.56 18.57
C ASP A 77 19.12 -44.64 17.31
N LYS A 78 19.04 -43.63 16.42
CA LYS A 78 19.85 -43.55 15.17
C LYS A 78 21.23 -42.92 15.42
N HIS A 79 21.29 -41.90 16.26
CA HIS A 79 22.48 -41.11 16.58
C HIS A 79 22.72 -41.15 18.09
N PRO A 80 23.51 -42.10 18.60
CA PRO A 80 23.73 -42.22 20.04
C PRO A 80 24.48 -40.99 20.57
N ASN A 81 23.96 -40.39 21.64
CA ASN A 81 24.55 -39.24 22.33
C ASN A 81 24.76 -37.99 21.47
N GLN A 82 23.81 -37.63 20.61
CA GLN A 82 23.91 -36.40 19.82
C GLN A 82 22.59 -35.62 19.80
N ASN A 83 22.62 -34.36 20.24
CA ASN A 83 21.52 -33.42 20.08
C ASN A 83 21.36 -33.05 18.59
N PRO A 84 20.15 -33.15 18.00
CA PRO A 84 19.93 -32.80 16.61
C PRO A 84 20.21 -31.31 16.30
N VAL A 85 19.97 -30.41 17.26
CA VAL A 85 20.08 -28.96 17.06
C VAL A 85 21.50 -28.45 17.32
N THR A 86 22.04 -28.71 18.51
CA THR A 86 23.35 -28.19 18.94
C THR A 86 24.52 -29.12 18.60
N GLY A 87 24.26 -30.42 18.44
CA GLY A 87 25.30 -31.44 18.29
C GLY A 87 26.01 -31.82 19.59
N GLU A 88 25.57 -31.30 20.74
CA GLU A 88 26.10 -31.64 22.06
C GLU A 88 25.66 -33.04 22.51
N PRO A 89 26.41 -33.69 23.42
CA PRO A 89 26.05 -35.00 23.92
C PRO A 89 24.78 -34.96 24.76
N LEU A 90 23.73 -35.66 24.33
CA LEU A 90 22.43 -35.71 25.01
C LEU A 90 22.01 -37.16 25.26
N GLN A 91 21.70 -37.53 26.50
CA GLN A 91 21.13 -38.83 26.84
C GLN A 91 19.62 -38.76 27.06
N LYS A 92 18.93 -39.90 26.90
CA LYS A 92 17.48 -40.01 27.17
C LYS A 92 17.10 -39.63 28.61
N LYS A 93 18.03 -39.73 29.56
CA LYS A 93 17.82 -39.39 30.98
C LYS A 93 17.83 -37.89 31.25
N ASP A 94 18.45 -37.10 30.37
CA ASP A 94 18.58 -35.65 30.53
C ASP A 94 17.37 -34.89 30.00
N LEU A 95 16.42 -35.60 29.37
CA LEU A 95 15.18 -35.05 28.86
C LEU A 95 14.20 -34.78 29.99
N ILE A 96 13.70 -33.55 30.04
CA ILE A 96 12.76 -33.08 31.06
C ILE A 96 11.39 -32.94 30.40
N ARG A 97 10.34 -33.51 31.01
CA ARG A 97 8.97 -33.44 30.48
C ARG A 97 8.33 -32.08 30.80
N LEU A 98 7.84 -31.37 29.79
CA LEU A 98 7.19 -30.07 29.98
C LEU A 98 5.68 -30.24 30.20
N LYS A 99 5.17 -29.67 31.29
CA LYS A 99 3.73 -29.56 31.57
C LYS A 99 3.25 -28.16 31.19
N PHE A 100 2.48 -28.08 30.11
CA PHE A 100 1.79 -26.86 29.70
C PHE A 100 0.34 -26.85 30.20
N ALA A 101 -0.10 -25.72 30.76
CA ALA A 101 -1.51 -25.49 31.03
C ALA A 101 -2.25 -25.07 29.75
N ARG A 102 -3.51 -25.48 29.63
CA ARG A 102 -4.39 -25.16 28.49
C ARG A 102 -5.70 -24.58 29.02
N ASN A 103 -6.28 -23.64 28.27
CA ASN A 103 -7.59 -23.09 28.61
C ASN A 103 -8.68 -24.16 28.39
N SER A 104 -9.67 -24.22 29.29
CA SER A 104 -10.82 -25.14 29.19
C SER A 104 -11.88 -24.65 28.20
N GLU A 105 -11.83 -23.37 27.80
CA GLU A 105 -12.74 -22.78 26.82
C GLU A 105 -12.26 -23.07 25.40
N SER A 106 -13.05 -23.84 24.64
CA SER A 106 -12.79 -24.17 23.23
C SER A 106 -13.05 -23.02 22.26
N ASP A 107 -13.58 -21.89 22.76
CA ASP A 107 -14.07 -20.75 21.95
C ASP A 107 -13.09 -19.56 21.91
N SER A 108 -11.86 -19.71 22.41
CA SER A 108 -10.87 -18.64 22.25
C SER A 108 -10.51 -18.47 20.77
N LEU A 109 -10.79 -17.27 20.25
CA LEU A 109 -10.36 -16.72 18.95
C LEU A 109 -8.82 -16.58 18.84
N GLY A 110 -8.06 -17.43 19.54
CA GLY A 110 -6.62 -17.53 19.49
C GLY A 110 -6.14 -18.01 18.13
N ALA A 111 -5.02 -17.46 17.70
CA ALA A 111 -4.46 -17.63 16.36
C ALA A 111 -4.12 -19.10 16.06
N GLY A 112 -5.07 -19.86 15.51
CA GLY A 112 -4.86 -20.97 14.57
C GLY A 112 -3.77 -22.02 14.86
N LEU A 113 -3.37 -22.20 16.13
CA LEU A 113 -2.24 -23.02 16.56
C LEU A 113 -2.65 -24.15 17.53
N SER A 114 -3.94 -24.44 17.70
CA SER A 114 -4.41 -25.41 18.69
C SER A 114 -4.82 -26.75 18.04
N ASP A 115 -4.36 -27.86 18.62
CA ASP A 115 -4.73 -29.24 18.29
C ASP A 115 -6.20 -29.58 18.65
N GLY A 116 -7.12 -28.61 18.57
CA GLY A 116 -8.50 -28.74 19.06
C GLY A 116 -8.63 -28.86 20.59
N LYS A 117 -7.54 -28.66 21.33
CA LYS A 117 -7.42 -28.86 22.79
C LYS A 117 -7.26 -27.55 23.60
N GLY A 118 -7.60 -26.41 23.01
CA GLY A 118 -7.47 -25.07 23.63
C GLY A 118 -6.07 -24.45 23.49
N ASP A 119 -5.98 -23.14 23.74
CA ASP A 119 -4.72 -22.38 23.68
C ASP A 119 -3.81 -22.68 24.89
N LEU A 120 -2.49 -22.62 24.67
CA LEU A 120 -1.48 -22.76 25.73
C LEU A 120 -1.44 -21.46 26.56
N ILE A 121 -1.58 -21.59 27.87
CA ILE A 121 -1.69 -20.46 28.80
C ILE A 121 -0.73 -20.59 29.97
N ASP A 122 -0.41 -19.45 30.58
CA ASP A 122 0.22 -19.41 31.89
C ASP A 122 -0.78 -19.86 32.98
N PRO A 123 -0.48 -20.87 33.81
CA PRO A 123 -1.44 -21.43 34.77
C PRO A 123 -1.90 -20.44 35.86
N VAL A 124 -1.12 -19.40 36.15
CA VAL A 124 -1.42 -18.44 37.23
C VAL A 124 -2.12 -17.20 36.67
N THR A 125 -1.57 -16.60 35.62
CA THR A 125 -2.12 -15.36 35.06
C THR A 125 -3.17 -15.60 33.97
N TYR A 126 -3.37 -16.85 33.54
CA TYR A 126 -4.23 -17.24 32.40
C TYR A 126 -3.90 -16.52 31.09
N LYS A 127 -2.70 -15.94 30.99
CA LYS A 127 -2.24 -15.25 29.79
C LYS A 127 -1.88 -16.27 28.71
N VAL A 128 -2.42 -16.08 27.51
CA VAL A 128 -2.10 -16.91 26.34
C VAL A 128 -0.65 -16.71 25.92
N PHE A 129 0.07 -17.81 25.70
CA PHE A 129 1.43 -17.78 25.16
C PHE A 129 1.43 -17.42 23.68
N THR A 130 2.39 -16.59 23.28
CA THR A 130 2.57 -16.15 21.88
C THR A 130 4.05 -16.22 21.51
N ASP A 131 4.41 -16.07 20.23
CA ASP A 131 5.82 -16.06 19.82
C ASP A 131 6.65 -14.89 20.41
N ASN A 132 5.99 -13.92 21.04
CA ASN A 132 6.62 -12.76 21.66
C ASN A 132 6.63 -12.83 23.19
N THR A 133 6.05 -13.88 23.80
CA THR A 133 6.11 -14.06 25.24
C THR A 133 7.45 -14.68 25.65
N HIS A 134 8.02 -14.18 26.76
CA HIS A 134 9.16 -14.83 27.40
C HIS A 134 8.63 -16.00 28.23
N ILE A 135 8.96 -17.22 27.81
CA ILE A 135 8.48 -18.46 28.41
C ILE A 135 9.63 -19.15 29.15
N VAL A 136 9.37 -19.54 30.40
CA VAL A 136 10.30 -20.27 31.25
C VAL A 136 9.66 -21.52 31.80
N ALA A 137 10.47 -22.53 32.08
CA ALA A 137 10.09 -23.77 32.73
C ALA A 137 10.83 -23.90 34.06
N ILE A 138 10.11 -24.22 35.13
CA ILE A 138 10.70 -24.52 36.43
C ILE A 138 10.86 -26.04 36.53
N ARG A 139 12.11 -26.49 36.65
CA ARG A 139 12.46 -27.91 36.67
C ARG A 139 12.27 -28.52 38.06
N HIS A 140 11.53 -29.63 38.08
CA HIS A 140 11.34 -30.52 39.22
C HIS A 140 11.78 -31.94 38.85
N GLY A 141 13.08 -32.22 39.01
CA GLY A 141 13.68 -33.51 38.70
C GLY A 141 13.53 -33.92 37.22
N THR A 142 12.47 -34.68 36.92
CA THR A 142 12.16 -35.28 35.61
C THR A 142 11.06 -34.56 34.81
N TYR A 143 10.33 -33.63 35.44
CA TYR A 143 9.33 -32.81 34.77
C TYR A 143 9.57 -31.33 35.06
N ALA A 144 8.91 -30.44 34.33
CA ALA A 144 8.97 -29.02 34.57
C ALA A 144 7.63 -28.35 34.23
N ASN A 145 7.20 -27.42 35.08
CA ASN A 145 6.00 -26.62 34.88
C ASN A 145 6.35 -25.35 34.10
N VAL A 146 5.54 -25.00 33.11
CA VAL A 146 5.80 -23.88 32.20
C VAL A 146 5.02 -22.63 32.62
N PHE A 147 5.74 -21.51 32.70
CA PHE A 147 5.23 -20.22 33.13
C PHE A 147 5.65 -19.09 32.20
N ALA A 148 4.92 -17.97 32.25
CA ALA A 148 5.43 -16.71 31.73
C ALA A 148 6.53 -16.16 32.66
N TRP A 149 7.62 -15.64 32.10
CA TRP A 149 8.70 -15.03 32.88
C TRP A 149 8.20 -13.91 33.80
N ASP A 150 7.26 -13.09 33.33
CA ASP A 150 6.68 -11.99 34.12
C ASP A 150 6.00 -12.49 35.41
N THR A 151 5.40 -13.68 35.36
CA THR A 151 4.77 -14.34 36.51
C THR A 151 5.82 -14.77 37.52
N VAL A 152 6.85 -15.50 37.07
CA VAL A 152 7.95 -15.98 37.94
C VAL A 152 8.75 -14.81 38.52
N GLU A 153 9.01 -13.76 37.73
CA GLU A 153 9.74 -12.59 38.19
C GLU A 153 8.99 -11.85 39.30
N ARG A 154 7.67 -11.66 39.16
CA ARG A 154 6.86 -10.93 40.15
C ARG A 154 6.57 -11.76 41.39
N MET A 155 6.12 -13.00 41.21
CA MET A 155 5.57 -13.82 42.29
C MET A 155 6.65 -14.62 43.02
N ASN A 156 7.77 -14.97 42.37
CA ASN A 156 8.84 -15.74 42.99
C ASN A 156 10.05 -14.86 43.29
N ILE A 157 10.64 -14.24 42.27
CA ILE A 157 11.93 -13.53 42.41
C ILE A 157 11.76 -12.26 43.26
N LYS A 158 10.82 -11.38 42.90
CA LYS A 158 10.59 -10.11 43.64
C LYS A 158 10.01 -10.35 45.03
N ALA A 159 9.15 -11.36 45.19
CA ALA A 159 8.60 -11.74 46.49
C ALA A 159 9.57 -12.55 47.36
N LYS A 160 10.72 -12.98 46.82
CA LYS A 160 11.68 -13.89 47.47
C LYS A 160 11.06 -15.23 47.90
N SER A 161 10.06 -15.69 47.16
CA SER A 161 9.38 -16.97 47.37
C SER A 161 9.88 -18.00 46.35
N TRP A 162 10.70 -18.96 46.80
CA TRP A 162 11.33 -19.98 45.96
C TRP A 162 10.53 -21.30 45.95
N ARG A 163 9.22 -21.18 45.79
CA ARG A 163 8.27 -22.31 45.71
C ARG A 163 7.47 -22.22 44.42
N ASP A 164 7.33 -23.34 43.72
CA ASP A 164 6.57 -23.39 42.47
C ASP A 164 5.11 -22.98 42.71
N LEU A 165 4.54 -22.22 41.78
CA LEU A 165 3.21 -21.64 41.89
C LEU A 165 2.07 -22.64 41.64
N VAL A 166 2.39 -23.83 41.12
CA VAL A 166 1.41 -24.90 40.85
C VAL A 166 1.56 -26.05 41.85
N ASP A 167 2.77 -26.58 42.02
CA ASP A 167 3.01 -27.80 42.81
C ASP A 167 3.60 -27.50 44.22
N ASP A 168 3.84 -26.22 44.58
CA ASP A 168 4.43 -25.78 45.87
C ASP A 168 5.81 -26.40 46.22
N GLU A 169 6.48 -27.05 45.26
CA GLU A 169 7.82 -27.62 45.40
C GLU A 169 8.89 -26.52 45.45
N GLU A 170 9.91 -26.68 46.30
CA GLU A 170 11.01 -25.73 46.42
C GLU A 170 11.97 -25.85 45.23
N PHE A 171 12.34 -24.72 44.63
CA PHE A 171 13.26 -24.70 43.49
C PHE A 171 14.32 -23.61 43.64
N THR A 172 15.45 -23.78 42.97
CA THR A 172 16.53 -22.79 42.96
C THR A 172 16.56 -22.01 41.65
N ARG A 173 17.31 -20.91 41.61
CA ARG A 173 17.49 -20.13 40.38
C ARG A 173 18.10 -20.93 39.22
N ALA A 174 18.86 -22.00 39.51
CA ALA A 174 19.44 -22.88 38.50
C ALA A 174 18.41 -23.79 37.83
N ASP A 175 17.27 -24.00 38.47
CA ASP A 175 16.20 -24.86 37.96
C ASP A 175 15.27 -24.14 36.97
N ILE A 176 15.49 -22.83 36.75
CA ILE A 176 14.75 -22.02 35.79
C ILE A 176 15.37 -22.19 34.41
N ILE A 177 14.66 -22.85 33.51
CA ILE A 177 15.06 -23.09 32.13
C ILE A 177 14.31 -22.12 31.22
N THR A 178 15.03 -21.33 30.42
CA THR A 178 14.43 -20.42 29.44
C THR A 178 14.10 -21.16 28.15
N LEU A 179 12.81 -21.31 27.83
CA LEU A 179 12.35 -22.00 26.61
C LEU A 179 12.27 -21.06 25.40
N GLN A 180 11.94 -19.80 25.66
CA GLN A 180 11.80 -18.78 24.63
C GLN A 180 12.06 -17.40 25.22
N ASP A 181 13.02 -16.69 24.66
CA ASP A 181 13.26 -15.29 24.97
C ASP A 181 13.04 -14.44 23.71
N PRO A 182 12.12 -13.44 23.73
CA PRO A 182 11.94 -12.52 22.61
C PRO A 182 13.15 -11.60 22.38
N GLN A 183 13.98 -11.36 23.40
CA GLN A 183 15.18 -10.51 23.26
C GLN A 183 16.35 -11.29 22.65
N ASN A 184 16.44 -12.60 22.91
CA ASN A 184 17.46 -13.48 22.36
C ASN A 184 16.86 -14.42 21.30
N ALA A 185 16.52 -13.87 20.14
CA ALA A 185 15.87 -14.63 19.06
C ALA A 185 16.81 -15.64 18.36
N ALA A 186 18.13 -15.58 18.60
CA ALA A 186 19.13 -16.37 17.88
C ALA A 186 19.03 -17.88 18.19
N SER A 187 18.64 -18.26 19.40
CA SER A 187 18.63 -19.66 19.87
C SER A 187 17.65 -20.58 19.14
N ARG A 188 16.67 -20.03 18.42
CA ARG A 188 15.65 -20.79 17.65
C ARG A 188 15.71 -20.50 16.15
N ASN A 189 16.84 -20.01 15.65
CA ASN A 189 17.04 -19.82 14.22
C ASN A 189 17.33 -21.16 13.54
N LEU A 190 16.52 -21.49 12.54
CA LEU A 190 16.62 -22.73 11.76
C LEU A 190 17.95 -22.88 11.02
N ASP A 191 18.56 -21.76 10.64
CA ASP A 191 19.88 -21.76 9.98
C ASP A 191 20.99 -22.29 10.89
N GLN A 192 20.77 -22.36 12.21
CA GLN A 192 21.75 -22.87 13.16
C GLN A 192 21.63 -24.37 13.40
N PHE A 193 20.53 -25.00 12.98
CA PHE A 193 20.24 -26.41 13.30
C PHE A 193 21.20 -27.33 12.54
N LYS A 194 21.95 -28.14 13.28
CA LYS A 194 23.02 -28.98 12.73
C LYS A 194 22.49 -29.99 11.69
N TYR A 195 21.41 -30.69 11.98
CA TYR A 195 20.84 -31.69 11.06
C TYR A 195 20.39 -31.08 9.71
N LEU A 196 19.91 -29.83 9.70
CA LEU A 196 19.57 -29.10 8.48
C LEU A 196 20.81 -28.69 7.66
N LYS A 197 21.91 -28.35 8.33
CA LYS A 197 23.20 -28.07 7.68
C LYS A 197 23.83 -29.32 7.09
N ASP A 198 23.68 -30.44 7.78
CA ASP A 198 24.22 -31.74 7.37
C ASP A 198 23.39 -32.39 6.23
N GLY A 199 22.27 -31.75 5.84
CA GLY A 199 21.42 -32.18 4.72
C GLY A 199 20.44 -33.30 5.08
N GLU A 200 20.27 -33.59 6.36
CA GLU A 200 19.28 -34.57 6.82
C GLU A 200 17.86 -33.97 6.82
N GLN A 201 16.88 -34.78 6.41
CA GLN A 201 15.48 -34.36 6.43
C GLN A 201 14.94 -34.34 7.86
N ALA A 202 13.98 -33.44 8.13
CA ALA A 202 13.27 -33.39 9.40
C ALA A 202 12.65 -34.78 9.71
N GLN A 203 12.92 -35.30 10.91
CA GLN A 203 12.43 -36.61 11.32
C GLN A 203 10.94 -36.49 11.65
N LEU A 204 10.11 -37.22 10.93
CA LEU A 204 8.67 -37.30 11.15
C LEU A 204 8.34 -38.57 11.95
N THR A 205 7.25 -38.56 12.72
CA THR A 205 6.70 -39.81 13.26
C THR A 205 5.99 -40.60 12.14
N LYS A 206 5.80 -41.91 12.33
CA LYS A 206 5.11 -42.76 11.34
C LYS A 206 3.70 -42.24 11.02
N GLU A 207 2.98 -41.77 12.03
CA GLU A 207 1.65 -41.15 11.85
C GLU A 207 1.73 -39.87 10.98
N GLN A 208 2.76 -39.04 11.18
CA GLN A 208 2.96 -37.80 10.43
C GLN A 208 3.44 -38.05 8.99
N GLU A 209 4.19 -39.13 8.76
CA GLU A 209 4.56 -39.59 7.41
C GLU A 209 3.32 -40.07 6.64
N ASP A 210 2.41 -40.79 7.32
CA ASP A 210 1.16 -41.29 6.74
C ASP A 210 0.19 -40.15 6.41
N GLU A 211 0.06 -39.13 7.27
CA GLU A 211 -0.74 -37.92 6.98
C GLU A 211 -0.18 -37.13 5.79
N ARG A 212 1.14 -37.01 5.69
CA ARG A 212 1.82 -36.35 4.56
C ARG A 212 1.61 -37.12 3.26
N ASN A 213 1.60 -38.45 3.31
CA ASN A 213 1.31 -39.31 2.15
C ASN A 213 -0.18 -39.30 1.77
N ALA A 214 -1.09 -39.25 2.74
CA ALA A 214 -2.53 -39.14 2.51
C ALA A 214 -2.94 -37.80 1.86
N GLY A 215 -2.17 -36.73 2.08
CA GLY A 215 -2.35 -35.42 1.43
C GLY A 215 -2.04 -35.39 -0.08
N ASN A 216 -1.48 -36.46 -0.65
CA ASN A 216 -1.15 -36.56 -2.08
C ASN A 216 -2.08 -37.56 -2.80
N ILE A 217 -3.24 -37.06 -3.25
CA ILE A 217 -4.02 -37.51 -4.43
C ILE A 217 -4.37 -39.01 -4.48
N ASN A 218 -5.66 -39.32 -4.30
CA ASN A 218 -6.27 -40.60 -4.70
C ASN A 218 -5.98 -40.90 -6.19
N SER A 219 -5.07 -41.83 -6.45
CA SER A 219 -4.65 -42.27 -7.78
C SER A 219 -5.73 -43.04 -8.55
N SER A 220 -6.83 -43.41 -7.90
CA SER A 220 -7.96 -44.12 -8.48
C SER A 220 -9.04 -43.20 -9.10
N ALA A 221 -8.96 -41.88 -8.87
CA ALA A 221 -9.99 -40.93 -9.32
C ALA A 221 -9.62 -40.13 -10.59
N LEU A 222 -8.47 -40.40 -11.21
CA LEU A 222 -8.03 -39.72 -12.42
C LEU A 222 -7.79 -40.75 -13.53
N GLY A 223 -8.75 -40.91 -14.44
CA GLY A 223 -8.68 -41.86 -15.56
C GLY A 223 -7.54 -41.56 -16.56
N SER A 224 -7.86 -41.33 -17.83
CA SER A 224 -6.87 -41.26 -18.94
C SER A 224 -5.73 -40.21 -18.76
N MET A 225 -5.89 -39.23 -17.86
CA MET A 225 -4.86 -38.24 -17.54
C MET A 225 -3.78 -38.78 -16.56
N GLY A 226 -4.12 -39.75 -15.71
CA GLY A 226 -3.20 -40.39 -14.76
C GLY A 226 -2.08 -41.16 -15.46
N ASP A 227 -2.40 -41.83 -16.57
CA ASP A 227 -1.44 -42.59 -17.38
C ASP A 227 -0.38 -41.73 -18.07
N LYS A 228 -0.72 -40.47 -18.39
CA LYS A 228 0.23 -39.54 -19.02
C LYS A 228 1.21 -38.99 -17.98
N VAL A 229 0.72 -38.76 -16.76
CA VAL A 229 1.55 -38.26 -15.64
C VAL A 229 2.46 -39.35 -15.09
N SER A 230 2.02 -40.61 -15.04
CA SER A 230 2.86 -41.75 -14.63
C SER A 230 3.97 -42.04 -15.64
N ARG A 231 3.69 -41.98 -16.94
CA ARG A 231 4.73 -42.10 -17.99
C ARG A 231 5.74 -40.95 -17.97
N ALA A 232 5.27 -39.73 -17.71
CA ALA A 232 6.17 -38.57 -17.57
C ALA A 232 7.10 -38.72 -16.37
N LYS A 233 6.59 -39.19 -15.22
CA LYS A 233 7.41 -39.47 -14.03
C LYS A 233 8.40 -40.62 -14.27
N ALA A 234 7.96 -41.71 -14.89
CA ALA A 234 8.84 -42.85 -15.23
C ALA A 234 9.95 -42.47 -16.21
N ALA A 235 9.70 -41.56 -17.16
CA ALA A 235 10.70 -41.05 -18.08
C ALA A 235 11.76 -40.18 -17.37
N VAL A 236 11.33 -39.34 -16.43
CA VAL A 236 12.24 -38.50 -15.63
C VAL A 236 13.10 -39.34 -14.69
N GLU A 237 12.53 -40.40 -14.11
CA GLU A 237 13.26 -41.30 -13.22
C GLU A 237 14.25 -42.20 -13.97
N LYS A 238 13.91 -42.61 -15.20
CA LYS A 238 14.84 -43.27 -16.13
C LYS A 238 15.98 -42.34 -16.56
N ALA A 239 15.69 -41.06 -16.78
CA ALA A 239 16.73 -40.05 -17.07
C ALA A 239 17.62 -39.77 -15.86
N ARG A 240 17.10 -39.87 -14.63
CA ARG A 240 17.88 -39.74 -13.39
C ARG A 240 18.81 -40.95 -13.17
N LYS A 241 18.31 -42.17 -13.38
CA LYS A 241 19.13 -43.40 -13.32
C LYS A 241 20.21 -43.46 -14.39
N ALA A 242 19.94 -42.94 -15.60
CA ALA A 242 20.94 -42.83 -16.65
C ALA A 242 22.06 -41.82 -16.30
N ARG A 243 21.76 -40.80 -15.50
CA ARG A 243 22.74 -39.86 -14.93
C ARG A 243 23.53 -40.46 -13.76
N GLU A 244 22.91 -41.32 -12.96
CA GLU A 244 23.56 -42.02 -11.84
C GLU A 244 24.48 -43.16 -12.28
N GLN A 245 24.22 -43.79 -13.44
CA GLN A 245 25.06 -44.87 -14.01
C GLN A 245 26.27 -44.36 -14.82
N GLY A 246 26.33 -43.06 -15.14
CA GLY A 246 27.43 -42.45 -15.87
C GLY A 246 28.49 -41.83 -14.96
N GLY A 247 29.24 -42.69 -14.25
CA GLY A 247 30.43 -42.28 -13.48
C GLY A 247 31.67 -42.15 -14.37
N ASP A 248 32.29 -40.98 -14.32
CA ASP A 248 33.67 -40.61 -14.70
C ASP A 248 34.47 -41.50 -15.66
N ILE A 249 34.78 -40.96 -16.85
CA ILE A 249 36.08 -41.19 -17.50
C ILE A 249 36.73 -39.85 -17.89
N ASN A 250 37.79 -39.55 -17.13
CA ASN A 250 38.98 -38.79 -17.49
C ASN A 250 38.85 -37.33 -17.94
N ARG A 251 39.20 -36.46 -16.98
CA ARG A 251 40.05 -35.29 -17.23
C ARG A 251 41.27 -35.70 -18.07
N SER A 252 41.47 -35.04 -19.20
CA SER A 252 42.82 -34.64 -19.60
C SER A 252 42.82 -33.14 -19.87
N SER A 253 43.58 -32.45 -19.03
CA SER A 253 44.01 -31.07 -19.16
C SER A 253 44.75 -30.86 -20.47
N THR A 254 44.36 -29.85 -21.26
CA THR A 254 45.23 -28.77 -21.79
C THR A 254 44.39 -27.86 -22.69
N ALA A 255 44.76 -26.58 -22.73
CA ALA A 255 44.29 -25.49 -23.60
C ALA A 255 43.11 -24.65 -23.07
N LEU A 256 43.48 -23.65 -22.27
CA LEU A 256 42.78 -22.37 -22.21
C LEU A 256 42.64 -21.76 -23.61
N THR A 257 41.45 -21.29 -23.96
CA THR A 257 41.21 -19.94 -24.54
C THR A 257 39.71 -19.65 -24.60
N LYS A 258 39.25 -18.63 -23.87
CA LYS A 258 38.02 -17.87 -24.13
C LYS A 258 38.35 -16.78 -25.18
N PRO A 259 37.42 -16.31 -26.03
CA PRO A 259 36.34 -15.40 -25.61
C PRO A 259 34.97 -15.78 -26.24
N ALA A 260 33.85 -15.74 -25.52
CA ALA A 260 32.94 -14.60 -25.35
C ALA A 260 32.24 -14.09 -26.64
N ALA A 261 31.08 -14.67 -26.95
CA ALA A 261 29.97 -13.98 -27.65
C ALA A 261 28.65 -14.66 -27.22
N ALA A 262 27.96 -14.04 -26.27
CA ALA A 262 26.66 -14.51 -25.77
C ALA A 262 25.55 -13.89 -26.62
N ASN A 263 24.94 -14.69 -27.50
CA ASN A 263 23.60 -14.36 -28.05
C ASN A 263 22.56 -14.67 -26.97
N ASN A 264 22.18 -13.64 -26.23
CA ASN A 264 21.15 -13.70 -25.19
C ASN A 264 19.77 -13.63 -25.87
N VAL A 265 19.20 -14.78 -26.22
CA VAL A 265 17.80 -14.86 -26.64
C VAL A 265 16.92 -14.69 -25.41
N VAL A 266 16.45 -13.46 -25.19
CA VAL A 266 15.49 -13.14 -24.13
C VAL A 266 14.15 -13.81 -24.47
N ARG A 267 13.84 -14.90 -23.77
CA ARG A 267 12.48 -15.48 -23.75
C ARG A 267 11.56 -14.46 -23.09
N HIS A 268 10.72 -13.80 -23.89
CA HIS A 268 9.62 -12.99 -23.35
C HIS A 268 8.63 -13.94 -22.64
N SER A 269 8.36 -13.68 -21.36
CA SER A 269 7.30 -14.37 -20.63
C SER A 269 5.96 -14.05 -21.29
N MET A 270 5.15 -15.07 -21.60
CA MET A 270 3.81 -14.89 -22.19
C MET A 270 2.79 -14.26 -21.22
N ILE A 271 3.19 -13.98 -19.98
CA ILE A 271 2.40 -13.24 -19.01
C ILE A 271 2.73 -11.76 -19.20
N LYS A 272 1.92 -11.06 -20.00
CA LYS A 272 1.94 -9.60 -20.03
C LYS A 272 1.36 -9.12 -18.71
N ASP A 273 2.22 -8.66 -17.79
CA ASP A 273 1.76 -7.93 -16.61
C ASP A 273 0.92 -6.74 -17.07
N LYS A 274 -0.39 -6.83 -16.87
CA LYS A 274 -1.32 -5.77 -17.25
C LYS A 274 -0.97 -4.55 -16.40
N LYS A 275 -0.55 -3.46 -17.07
CA LYS A 275 -0.19 -2.21 -16.37
C LYS A 275 -1.35 -1.78 -15.48
N VAL A 276 -1.07 -1.57 -14.21
CA VAL A 276 -2.07 -1.11 -13.23
C VAL A 276 -2.57 0.27 -13.68
N ALA A 277 -3.88 0.41 -13.85
CA ALA A 277 -4.48 1.68 -14.26
C ALA A 277 -4.22 2.76 -13.20
N ALA A 278 -3.99 4.00 -13.61
CA ALA A 278 -3.73 5.13 -12.72
C ALA A 278 -4.85 5.38 -11.69
N ASN A 279 -6.07 4.92 -11.99
CA ASN A 279 -7.26 5.03 -11.14
C ASN A 279 -7.54 3.75 -10.33
N SER A 280 -6.53 2.90 -10.10
CA SER A 280 -6.71 1.69 -9.29
C SER A 280 -6.95 2.03 -7.81
N ALA A 281 -8.03 1.51 -7.25
CA ALA A 281 -8.32 1.53 -5.83
C ALA A 281 -7.38 0.59 -5.06
N ALA A 282 -7.29 0.79 -3.74
CA ALA A 282 -6.51 -0.09 -2.87
C ALA A 282 -7.16 -1.48 -2.70
N TYR A 283 -8.47 -1.58 -2.94
CA TYR A 283 -9.25 -2.81 -2.84
C TYR A 283 -9.46 -3.47 -4.21
N THR A 284 -9.63 -4.78 -4.20
CA THR A 284 -9.91 -5.59 -5.41
C THR A 284 -11.38 -5.52 -5.80
N THR A 285 -11.69 -5.72 -7.08
CA THR A 285 -13.07 -5.81 -7.60
C THR A 285 -13.91 -6.93 -6.99
N GLY A 286 -13.28 -7.89 -6.31
CA GLY A 286 -13.96 -9.07 -5.76
C GLY A 286 -14.41 -10.08 -6.82
N LYS A 287 -14.19 -9.83 -8.11
CA LYS A 287 -14.60 -10.71 -9.21
C LYS A 287 -13.97 -12.10 -9.13
N ALA A 288 -12.68 -12.18 -8.79
CA ALA A 288 -11.99 -13.47 -8.59
C ALA A 288 -12.67 -14.30 -7.49
N ALA A 289 -12.95 -13.69 -6.33
CA ALA A 289 -13.66 -14.36 -5.24
C ALA A 289 -15.10 -14.73 -5.62
N ALA A 290 -15.83 -13.80 -6.25
CA ALA A 290 -17.21 -14.03 -6.70
C ALA A 290 -17.32 -15.15 -7.74
N SER A 291 -16.34 -15.24 -8.66
CA SER A 291 -16.26 -16.31 -9.66
C SER A 291 -15.93 -17.67 -9.06
N PHE A 292 -15.25 -17.70 -7.92
CA PHE A 292 -14.97 -18.95 -7.20
C PHE A 292 -16.20 -19.46 -6.43
N THR A 293 -17.05 -18.54 -5.97
CA THR A 293 -18.25 -18.87 -5.18
C THR A 293 -19.54 -19.01 -6.01
N SER A 294 -19.55 -18.53 -7.25
CA SER A 294 -20.74 -18.55 -8.12
C SER A 294 -20.52 -19.44 -9.33
N THR A 295 -21.43 -20.38 -9.56
CA THR A 295 -21.44 -21.26 -10.73
C THR A 295 -21.84 -20.53 -12.02
N GLY A 296 -22.39 -19.32 -11.93
CA GLY A 296 -22.83 -18.51 -13.07
C GLY A 296 -21.82 -17.47 -13.56
N LEU A 297 -20.67 -17.33 -12.89
CA LEU A 297 -19.61 -16.38 -13.25
C LEU A 297 -18.43 -17.10 -13.87
N THR A 298 -17.80 -16.49 -14.88
CA THR A 298 -16.59 -17.02 -15.49
C THR A 298 -15.45 -17.04 -14.48
N PRO A 299 -14.70 -18.14 -14.31
CA PRO A 299 -13.59 -18.24 -13.36
C PRO A 299 -12.50 -17.20 -13.67
N GLU A 300 -12.30 -16.25 -12.77
CA GLU A 300 -11.26 -15.22 -12.87
C GLU A 300 -10.12 -15.55 -11.89
N THR A 301 -8.91 -15.72 -12.41
CA THR A 301 -7.74 -16.14 -11.62
C THR A 301 -6.90 -14.98 -11.11
N SER A 302 -7.10 -13.77 -11.65
CA SER A 302 -6.36 -12.57 -11.26
C SER A 302 -7.20 -11.61 -10.42
N GLY A 303 -6.67 -11.16 -9.29
CA GLY A 303 -7.28 -10.11 -8.47
C GLY A 303 -7.08 -8.73 -9.09
N GLU A 304 -7.96 -8.33 -10.03
CA GLU A 304 -7.94 -6.97 -10.55
C GLU A 304 -8.36 -5.97 -9.46
N ARG A 305 -7.55 -4.91 -9.27
CA ARG A 305 -7.90 -3.76 -8.43
C ARG A 305 -9.14 -3.07 -8.99
N ALA A 306 -10.05 -2.68 -8.12
CA ALA A 306 -11.22 -1.92 -8.55
C ALA A 306 -10.77 -0.59 -9.17
N LEU A 307 -11.44 -0.17 -10.24
CA LEU A 307 -11.26 1.17 -10.76
C LEU A 307 -12.11 2.10 -9.90
N LEU A 308 -11.46 3.10 -9.31
CA LEU A 308 -12.13 4.11 -8.53
C LEU A 308 -13.01 4.95 -9.47
N THR A 309 -14.19 5.38 -9.03
CA THR A 309 -15.03 6.27 -9.83
C THR A 309 -14.30 7.59 -10.04
N ASP A 310 -14.62 8.30 -11.12
CA ASP A 310 -13.97 9.56 -11.44
C ASP A 310 -14.14 10.59 -10.31
N GLU A 311 -15.31 10.59 -9.66
CA GLU A 311 -15.59 11.45 -8.50
C GLU A 311 -14.73 11.07 -7.28
N GLU A 312 -14.71 9.79 -6.89
CA GLU A 312 -13.87 9.33 -5.79
C GLU A 312 -12.38 9.55 -6.06
N TYR A 313 -11.97 9.53 -7.33
CA TYR A 313 -10.59 9.76 -7.75
C TYR A 313 -10.18 11.20 -7.61
N MET A 314 -11.07 12.11 -7.98
CA MET A 314 -10.87 13.55 -7.83
C MET A 314 -10.90 13.98 -6.37
N LEU A 315 -11.77 13.38 -5.56
CA LEU A 315 -12.02 13.77 -4.16
C LEU A 315 -10.98 13.23 -3.17
N LYS A 316 -9.82 12.76 -3.65
CA LYS A 316 -8.70 12.39 -2.78
C LYS A 316 -7.83 13.61 -2.48
N PRO A 317 -7.38 13.79 -1.22
CA PRO A 317 -6.48 14.87 -0.87
C PRO A 317 -5.22 14.91 -1.74
N LYS A 318 -4.68 16.10 -1.96
CA LYS A 318 -3.44 16.43 -2.67
C LYS A 318 -3.45 16.21 -4.19
N ARG A 319 -4.62 15.90 -4.78
CA ARG A 319 -4.76 15.70 -6.23
C ARG A 319 -4.97 16.99 -6.99
N VAL A 320 -5.95 17.78 -6.56
CA VAL A 320 -6.25 19.09 -7.15
C VAL A 320 -5.46 20.14 -6.38
N LYS A 321 -4.42 20.68 -7.01
CA LYS A 321 -3.55 21.71 -6.41
C LYS A 321 -4.01 23.14 -6.72
N THR A 322 -4.80 23.30 -7.78
CA THR A 322 -5.34 24.60 -8.17
C THR A 322 -6.29 25.11 -7.10
N THR A 323 -6.07 26.32 -6.61
CA THR A 323 -6.96 26.96 -5.61
C THR A 323 -8.25 27.43 -6.27
N GLY A 324 -9.36 27.35 -5.54
CA GLY A 324 -10.66 27.85 -6.02
C GLY A 324 -10.95 29.26 -5.51
N TYR A 325 -11.75 30.03 -6.25
CA TYR A 325 -12.22 31.34 -5.80
C TYR A 325 -13.73 31.45 -5.92
N ALA A 326 -14.38 31.88 -4.85
CA ALA A 326 -15.80 32.16 -4.81
C ALA A 326 -16.08 33.52 -4.15
N ARG A 327 -17.18 34.15 -4.54
CA ARG A 327 -17.69 35.39 -3.94
C ARG A 327 -19.03 35.13 -3.32
N ILE A 328 -19.13 35.43 -2.03
CA ILE A 328 -20.38 35.39 -1.28
C ILE A 328 -20.95 36.81 -1.28
N GLU A 329 -22.05 37.01 -1.97
CA GLU A 329 -22.77 38.28 -2.00
C GLU A 329 -23.75 38.30 -0.83
N THR A 330 -23.57 39.23 0.12
CA THR A 330 -24.45 39.36 1.28
C THR A 330 -25.22 40.69 1.25
N ASN A 331 -26.14 40.88 2.18
CA ASN A 331 -26.81 42.17 2.37
C ASN A 331 -25.88 43.29 2.88
N LEU A 332 -24.75 42.94 3.51
CA LEU A 332 -23.79 43.90 4.07
C LEU A 332 -22.58 44.18 3.15
N GLY A 333 -22.48 43.44 2.04
CA GLY A 333 -21.40 43.54 1.05
C GLY A 333 -20.92 42.17 0.58
N ASP A 334 -19.93 42.18 -0.29
CA ASP A 334 -19.43 40.96 -0.93
C ASP A 334 -18.13 40.49 -0.28
N ILE A 335 -17.97 39.18 -0.10
CA ILE A 335 -16.79 38.58 0.50
C ILE A 335 -16.16 37.60 -0.50
N THR A 336 -14.89 37.82 -0.84
CA THR A 336 -14.14 36.90 -1.70
C THR A 336 -13.44 35.86 -0.84
N ILE A 337 -13.65 34.60 -1.16
CA ILE A 337 -13.08 33.45 -0.46
C ILE A 337 -12.19 32.64 -1.40
N GLU A 338 -11.05 32.22 -0.88
CA GLU A 338 -10.15 31.26 -1.47
C GLU A 338 -10.42 29.88 -0.88
N LEU A 339 -10.51 28.88 -1.74
CA LEU A 339 -10.86 27.51 -1.44
C LEU A 339 -9.63 26.62 -1.63
N TYR A 340 -9.44 25.66 -0.72
CA TYR A 340 -8.27 24.77 -0.69
C TYR A 340 -8.65 23.32 -1.03
N PRO A 341 -8.89 22.98 -2.31
CA PRO A 341 -9.24 21.61 -2.70
C PRO A 341 -8.08 20.62 -2.49
N GLU A 342 -6.84 21.11 -2.32
CA GLU A 342 -5.68 20.27 -2.04
C GLU A 342 -5.83 19.53 -0.71
N PHE A 343 -6.31 20.21 0.33
CA PHE A 343 -6.41 19.65 1.68
C PHE A 343 -7.80 19.11 2.00
N ALA A 344 -8.85 19.78 1.53
CA ALA A 344 -10.24 19.43 1.81
C ALA A 344 -11.10 19.31 0.54
N PRO A 345 -10.80 18.36 -0.36
CA PRO A 345 -11.48 18.25 -1.65
C PRO A 345 -12.98 17.93 -1.51
N LYS A 346 -13.40 17.08 -0.56
CA LYS A 346 -14.83 16.77 -0.37
C LYS A 346 -15.60 17.99 0.11
N ALA A 347 -15.04 18.74 1.06
CA ALA A 347 -15.68 19.95 1.57
C ALA A 347 -15.80 21.02 0.47
N VAL A 348 -14.73 21.29 -0.29
CA VAL A 348 -14.75 22.28 -1.37
C VAL A 348 -15.69 21.86 -2.50
N TRP A 349 -15.72 20.57 -2.88
CA TRP A 349 -16.64 20.06 -3.88
C TRP A 349 -18.10 20.23 -3.46
N ASN A 350 -18.42 19.86 -2.22
CA ASN A 350 -19.76 20.03 -1.66
C ASN A 350 -20.17 21.50 -1.68
N PHE A 351 -19.30 22.41 -1.22
CA PHE A 351 -19.57 23.84 -1.22
C PHE A 351 -19.80 24.40 -2.64
N THR A 352 -18.92 24.05 -3.60
CA THR A 352 -18.98 24.52 -4.99
C THR A 352 -20.26 24.03 -5.67
N ARG A 353 -20.63 22.77 -5.48
CA ARG A 353 -21.85 22.20 -6.06
C ARG A 353 -23.12 22.77 -5.45
N LEU A 354 -23.17 22.97 -4.13
CA LEU A 354 -24.29 23.62 -3.46
C LEU A 354 -24.45 25.09 -3.90
N ALA A 355 -23.34 25.79 -4.16
CA ALA A 355 -23.38 27.14 -4.70
C ALA A 355 -23.93 27.15 -6.14
N GLN A 356 -23.46 26.24 -7.02
CA GLN A 356 -23.96 26.12 -8.40
C GLN A 356 -25.45 25.77 -8.48
N THR A 357 -25.98 24.97 -7.55
CA THR A 357 -27.41 24.66 -7.49
C THR A 357 -28.25 25.80 -6.90
N GLY A 358 -27.62 26.86 -6.39
CA GLY A 358 -28.30 27.99 -5.74
C GLY A 358 -28.81 27.67 -4.34
N TYR A 359 -28.30 26.62 -3.69
CA TYR A 359 -28.74 26.16 -2.36
C TYR A 359 -28.58 27.23 -1.27
N TYR A 360 -27.58 28.10 -1.40
CA TYR A 360 -27.27 29.15 -0.44
C TYR A 360 -28.03 30.48 -0.69
N LYS A 361 -28.84 30.57 -1.74
CA LYS A 361 -29.59 31.77 -2.08
C LYS A 361 -30.69 32.06 -1.07
N GLY A 362 -30.61 33.22 -0.42
CA GLY A 362 -31.55 33.64 0.63
C GLY A 362 -31.28 33.00 2.00
N VAL A 363 -30.16 32.27 2.16
CA VAL A 363 -29.83 31.62 3.43
C VAL A 363 -29.28 32.64 4.42
N ALA A 364 -29.85 32.66 5.63
CA ALA A 364 -29.43 33.55 6.70
C ALA A 364 -28.30 32.96 7.55
N PHE A 365 -27.42 33.83 8.05
CA PHE A 365 -26.52 33.50 9.15
C PHE A 365 -27.34 33.48 10.45
N HIS A 366 -27.56 32.28 10.97
CA HIS A 366 -28.45 32.08 12.12
C HIS A 366 -27.71 32.19 13.46
N ARG A 367 -26.38 32.18 13.47
CA ARG A 367 -25.58 32.31 14.69
C ARG A 367 -24.38 33.22 14.46
N ASN A 368 -24.27 34.27 15.25
CA ASN A 368 -23.17 35.23 15.25
C ASN A 368 -22.65 35.35 16.69
N ILE A 369 -21.37 35.07 16.93
CA ILE A 369 -20.73 35.25 18.23
C ILE A 369 -19.55 36.22 18.02
N PRO A 370 -19.67 37.48 18.50
CA PRO A 370 -18.60 38.47 18.40
C PRO A 370 -17.28 37.93 18.98
N ASN A 371 -16.14 38.28 18.37
CA ASN A 371 -14.80 37.77 18.71
C ASN A 371 -14.58 36.26 18.56
N PHE A 372 -15.54 35.52 18.03
CA PHE A 372 -15.43 34.07 17.84
C PHE A 372 -15.69 33.67 16.39
N MET A 373 -16.96 33.56 15.99
CA MET A 373 -17.32 33.09 14.65
C MET A 373 -18.76 33.44 14.27
N ILE A 374 -19.02 33.41 12.96
CA ILE A 374 -20.34 33.50 12.37
C ILE A 374 -20.65 32.23 11.58
N GLN A 375 -21.82 31.63 11.83
CA GLN A 375 -22.23 30.35 11.27
C GLN A 375 -23.47 30.50 10.38
N GLY A 376 -23.43 29.86 9.22
CA GLY A 376 -24.47 29.89 8.19
C GLY A 376 -24.58 28.57 7.43
N GLY A 377 -25.26 28.59 6.29
CA GLY A 377 -25.38 27.43 5.40
C GLY A 377 -26.50 26.44 5.77
N ASP A 378 -27.47 26.86 6.58
CA ASP A 378 -28.70 26.11 6.87
C ASP A 378 -29.92 26.81 6.23
N PRO A 379 -30.53 26.24 5.17
CA PRO A 379 -31.70 26.85 4.53
C PRO A 379 -32.92 26.97 5.45
N SER A 380 -33.01 26.13 6.48
CA SER A 380 -34.10 26.21 7.45
C SER A 380 -33.95 27.39 8.41
N GLY A 381 -32.76 27.96 8.55
CA GLY A 381 -32.44 29.02 9.51
C GLY A 381 -32.55 28.59 10.99
N THR A 382 -32.82 27.30 11.27
CA THR A 382 -32.99 26.79 12.63
C THR A 382 -31.65 26.52 13.32
N GLY A 383 -30.60 26.29 12.54
CA GLY A 383 -29.26 25.88 12.97
C GLY A 383 -29.09 24.37 13.11
N ARG A 384 -30.14 23.59 12.87
CA ARG A 384 -30.11 22.12 12.96
C ARG A 384 -30.20 21.42 11.60
N GLY A 385 -30.58 22.14 10.55
CA GLY A 385 -30.79 21.61 9.21
C GLY A 385 -29.52 21.58 8.35
N GLY A 386 -29.69 21.41 7.05
CA GLY A 386 -28.59 21.32 6.08
C GLY A 386 -28.34 19.89 5.59
N GLN A 387 -28.10 19.76 4.30
CA GLN A 387 -27.82 18.49 3.63
C GLN A 387 -26.62 18.67 2.69
N SER A 388 -25.75 17.67 2.63
CA SER A 388 -24.70 17.63 1.61
C SER A 388 -25.28 17.31 0.23
N ILE A 389 -24.48 17.49 -0.81
CA ILE A 389 -24.86 17.09 -2.18
C ILE A 389 -25.12 15.59 -2.33
N TRP A 390 -24.56 14.77 -1.44
CA TRP A 390 -24.75 13.32 -1.44
C TRP A 390 -26.00 12.88 -0.64
N GLY A 391 -26.71 13.81 0.00
CA GLY A 391 -27.84 13.54 0.89
C GLY A 391 -27.46 12.82 2.19
N LYS A 392 -26.16 12.59 2.44
CA LYS A 392 -25.60 11.94 3.63
C LYS A 392 -24.49 12.79 4.23
N TYR A 393 -24.15 12.55 5.50
CA TYR A 393 -22.97 13.20 6.06
C TYR A 393 -21.69 12.67 5.41
N PHE A 394 -20.67 13.53 5.32
CA PHE A 394 -19.35 13.17 4.80
C PHE A 394 -18.25 13.34 5.85
N ASP A 395 -17.13 12.66 5.60
CA ASP A 395 -16.00 12.55 6.52
C ASP A 395 -15.33 13.90 6.81
N ASP A 396 -14.65 13.99 7.95
CA ASP A 396 -13.76 15.11 8.25
C ASP A 396 -12.42 14.98 7.51
N GLU A 397 -11.88 16.09 7.01
CA GLU A 397 -10.61 16.14 6.27
C GLU A 397 -9.61 17.00 7.05
N PHE A 398 -8.68 16.34 7.77
CA PHE A 398 -7.67 17.01 8.60
C PHE A 398 -6.23 16.92 8.05
N ASP A 399 -6.06 16.40 6.82
CA ASP A 399 -4.76 16.01 6.24
C ASP A 399 -3.91 17.18 5.70
N GLY A 400 -4.05 18.38 6.29
CA GLY A 400 -3.36 19.59 5.88
C GLY A 400 -2.64 20.34 7.02
N PRO A 401 -1.74 21.28 6.67
CA PRO A 401 -1.13 22.19 7.64
C PRO A 401 -2.09 23.29 8.11
N MET A 402 -3.31 23.34 7.55
CA MET A 402 -4.29 24.38 7.80
C MET A 402 -4.88 24.27 9.21
N SER A 403 -4.61 25.29 10.02
CA SER A 403 -5.15 25.49 11.36
C SER A 403 -5.99 26.77 11.42
N HIS A 404 -6.81 26.92 12.45
CA HIS A 404 -7.61 28.11 12.71
C HIS A 404 -6.76 29.24 13.31
N SER A 405 -5.65 29.58 12.67
CA SER A 405 -4.67 30.54 13.19
C SER A 405 -4.90 31.96 12.69
N ALA A 406 -5.79 32.18 11.71
CA ALA A 406 -6.02 33.48 11.09
C ALA A 406 -7.50 33.89 11.15
N ARG A 407 -7.75 35.21 11.22
CA ARG A 407 -9.08 35.79 10.97
C ARG A 407 -9.51 35.51 9.54
N GLY A 408 -10.80 35.20 9.36
CA GLY A 408 -11.38 34.85 8.06
C GLY A 408 -11.16 33.40 7.65
N THR A 409 -10.74 32.52 8.55
CA THR A 409 -10.67 31.07 8.25
C THR A 409 -12.09 30.51 8.13
N ILE A 410 -12.33 29.67 7.11
CA ILE A 410 -13.64 29.08 6.82
C ILE A 410 -13.58 27.57 7.03
N SER A 411 -14.53 27.08 7.83
CA SER A 411 -14.56 25.68 8.25
C SER A 411 -15.97 25.11 8.26
N MET A 412 -16.08 23.79 8.10
CA MET A 412 -17.36 23.08 8.16
C MET A 412 -17.86 22.96 9.60
N ALA A 413 -19.15 23.21 9.80
CA ALA A 413 -19.82 22.93 11.07
C ALA A 413 -20.26 21.46 11.11
N ASN A 414 -20.00 20.80 12.24
CA ASN A 414 -20.36 19.40 12.46
C ASN A 414 -20.99 19.19 13.85
N LYS A 415 -21.59 18.02 14.05
CA LYS A 415 -22.22 17.59 15.32
C LYS A 415 -21.43 16.47 16.00
N GLY A 416 -20.22 16.20 15.53
CA GLY A 416 -19.40 15.05 15.88
C GLY A 416 -18.51 14.63 14.71
N LYS A 417 -17.69 13.60 14.92
CA LYS A 417 -16.75 13.08 13.91
C LYS A 417 -17.50 12.61 12.66
N ASN A 418 -17.04 13.00 11.48
CA ASN A 418 -17.57 12.63 10.16
C ASN A 418 -19.06 12.99 9.95
N THR A 419 -19.50 14.13 10.50
CA THR A 419 -20.89 14.61 10.38
C THR A 419 -21.02 15.92 9.60
N ASN A 420 -20.16 16.13 8.59
CA ASN A 420 -20.21 17.34 7.77
C ASN A 420 -21.43 17.35 6.84
N SER A 421 -22.03 18.52 6.67
CA SER A 421 -23.27 18.74 5.90
C SER A 421 -23.12 19.95 4.95
N SER A 422 -24.06 20.91 4.96
CA SER A 422 -23.96 22.17 4.21
C SER A 422 -23.53 23.36 5.06
N GLN A 423 -23.57 23.21 6.38
CA GLN A 423 -23.30 24.31 7.30
C GLN A 423 -21.80 24.60 7.40
N PHE A 424 -21.46 25.89 7.40
CA PHE A 424 -20.09 26.37 7.55
C PHE A 424 -20.07 27.59 8.46
N PHE A 425 -18.88 27.90 8.99
CA PHE A 425 -18.66 29.10 9.78
C PHE A 425 -17.39 29.82 9.34
N ILE A 426 -17.36 31.13 9.56
CA ILE A 426 -16.22 32.01 9.34
C ILE A 426 -15.73 32.50 10.69
N ALA A 427 -14.44 32.31 10.97
CA ALA A 427 -13.84 32.72 12.24
C ALA A 427 -13.45 34.20 12.22
N TYR A 428 -13.83 34.95 13.26
CA TYR A 428 -13.42 36.35 13.45
C TYR A 428 -12.04 36.49 14.10
N LYS A 429 -11.64 35.46 14.87
CA LYS A 429 -10.38 35.41 15.63
C LYS A 429 -9.71 34.05 15.44
N PRO A 430 -8.39 33.93 15.67
CA PRO A 430 -7.74 32.62 15.74
C PRO A 430 -8.35 31.74 16.84
N THR A 431 -8.77 30.52 16.50
CA THR A 431 -9.48 29.57 17.37
C THR A 431 -8.80 28.19 17.36
N PRO A 432 -7.60 28.05 17.96
CA PRO A 432 -6.83 26.80 17.91
C PRO A 432 -7.53 25.60 18.58
N HIS A 433 -8.50 25.84 19.46
CA HIS A 433 -9.30 24.79 20.11
C HIS A 433 -10.25 24.04 19.16
N LEU A 434 -10.47 24.57 17.95
CA LEU A 434 -11.26 23.96 16.87
C LEU A 434 -10.41 23.14 15.89
N ASP A 435 -9.08 23.18 16.04
CA ASP A 435 -8.17 22.41 15.20
C ASP A 435 -8.40 20.91 15.36
N ARG A 436 -8.37 20.18 14.23
CA ARG A 436 -8.68 18.75 14.13
C ARG A 436 -10.07 18.34 14.64
N LYS A 437 -10.99 19.31 14.79
CA LYS A 437 -12.42 19.06 15.05
C LYS A 437 -13.27 19.48 13.87
N HIS A 438 -12.91 20.59 13.23
CA HIS A 438 -13.63 21.12 12.08
C HIS A 438 -12.72 21.14 10.85
N THR A 439 -13.24 20.70 9.71
CA THR A 439 -12.54 20.68 8.44
C THR A 439 -12.39 22.11 7.92
N VAL A 440 -11.16 22.60 7.81
CA VAL A 440 -10.83 23.90 7.22
C VAL A 440 -10.75 23.72 5.70
N PHE A 441 -11.58 24.43 4.94
CA PHE A 441 -11.64 24.28 3.48
C PHE A 441 -11.40 25.57 2.71
N GLY A 442 -11.30 26.72 3.39
CA GLY A 442 -11.02 27.99 2.73
C GLY A 442 -10.66 29.13 3.68
N LYS A 443 -10.38 30.30 3.11
CA LYS A 443 -10.07 31.53 3.82
C LYS A 443 -10.64 32.73 3.06
N VAL A 444 -11.08 33.76 3.78
CA VAL A 444 -11.44 35.06 3.21
C VAL A 444 -10.17 35.80 2.79
N VAL A 445 -10.11 36.24 1.53
CA VAL A 445 -8.96 36.98 0.96
C VAL A 445 -9.23 38.46 0.88
N GLU A 446 -10.42 38.85 0.40
CA GLU A 446 -10.79 40.26 0.19
C GLU A 446 -12.00 40.66 1.01
N ASN A 447 -12.18 41.96 1.20
CA ASN A 447 -13.33 42.57 1.89
C ASN A 447 -13.52 42.10 3.34
N LEU A 448 -12.41 41.94 4.09
CA LEU A 448 -12.43 41.72 5.54
C LEU A 448 -13.19 42.82 6.31
N ASN A 449 -13.34 44.01 5.72
CA ASN A 449 -14.16 45.09 6.27
C ASN A 449 -15.64 44.71 6.38
N VAL A 450 -16.17 43.92 5.44
CA VAL A 450 -17.55 43.41 5.49
C VAL A 450 -17.68 42.40 6.63
N LEU A 451 -16.66 41.57 6.84
CA LEU A 451 -16.62 40.63 7.96
C LEU A 451 -16.66 41.36 9.31
N SER A 452 -15.95 42.50 9.45
CA SER A 452 -16.06 43.35 10.64
C SER A 452 -17.46 43.96 10.81
N LYS A 453 -18.09 44.42 9.72
CA LYS A 453 -19.49 44.90 9.78
C LYS A 453 -20.48 43.81 10.20
N MET A 454 -20.25 42.55 9.81
CA MET A 454 -21.06 41.41 10.24
C MET A 454 -20.87 41.11 11.73
N GLU A 455 -19.66 41.31 12.25
CA GLU A 455 -19.32 41.15 13.66
C GLU A 455 -20.01 42.19 14.55
N ASP A 456 -20.10 43.45 14.08
CA ASP A 456 -20.71 44.57 14.82
C ASP A 456 -22.25 44.48 14.94
N VAL A 457 -22.90 43.54 14.25
CA VAL A 457 -24.35 43.37 14.32
C VAL A 457 -24.77 42.86 15.70
N PRO A 458 -25.66 43.56 16.43
CA PRO A 458 -26.08 43.14 17.76
C PRO A 458 -26.84 41.81 17.72
N THR A 459 -26.55 40.96 18.69
CA THR A 459 -27.09 39.60 18.78
C THR A 459 -27.98 39.44 20.01
N ASP A 460 -29.01 38.61 19.89
CA ASP A 460 -29.88 38.21 20.99
C ASP A 460 -29.18 37.19 21.93
N GLY A 461 -29.77 36.87 23.08
CA GLY A 461 -29.26 35.88 24.05
C GLY A 461 -29.09 34.46 23.48
N SER A 462 -29.73 34.14 22.36
CA SER A 462 -29.53 32.90 21.60
C SER A 462 -28.39 32.97 20.57
N ASN A 463 -27.59 34.05 20.58
CA ASN A 463 -26.56 34.38 19.60
C ASN A 463 -27.09 34.53 18.16
N ARG A 464 -28.37 34.88 18.01
CA ARG A 464 -28.99 35.16 16.70
C ARG A 464 -28.85 36.66 16.40
N PRO A 465 -28.43 37.07 15.20
CA PRO A 465 -28.33 38.49 14.88
C PRO A 465 -29.72 39.12 14.81
N LEU A 466 -29.90 40.28 15.45
CA LEU A 466 -31.17 41.04 15.44
C LEU A 466 -31.51 41.50 14.01
N ASN A 467 -30.51 42.05 13.32
CA ASN A 467 -30.59 42.35 11.91
C ASN A 467 -30.16 41.12 11.12
N LYS A 468 -31.10 40.51 10.39
CA LYS A 468 -30.83 39.30 9.60
C LYS A 468 -29.73 39.56 8.57
N ILE A 469 -28.65 38.80 8.66
CA ILE A 469 -27.59 38.78 7.66
C ILE A 469 -27.89 37.64 6.70
N VAL A 470 -28.04 37.93 5.41
CA VAL A 470 -28.53 36.98 4.41
C VAL A 470 -27.56 36.91 3.24
N ILE A 471 -27.28 35.69 2.79
CA ILE A 471 -26.55 35.41 1.57
C ILE A 471 -27.51 35.59 0.39
N LYS A 472 -27.24 36.57 -0.48
CA LYS A 472 -28.01 36.80 -1.70
C LYS A 472 -27.66 35.76 -2.74
N ASP A 473 -26.38 35.58 -3.02
CA ASP A 473 -25.88 34.63 -3.99
C ASP A 473 -24.44 34.21 -3.68
N ILE A 474 -24.02 33.08 -4.23
CA ILE A 474 -22.62 32.64 -4.20
C ILE A 474 -22.16 32.39 -5.63
N VAL A 475 -21.29 33.26 -6.12
CA VAL A 475 -20.73 33.19 -7.47
C VAL A 475 -19.35 32.54 -7.41
N ILE A 476 -19.14 31.48 -8.17
CA ILE A 476 -17.83 30.83 -8.28
C ILE A 476 -17.08 31.44 -9.46
N PHE A 477 -15.94 32.08 -9.20
CA PHE A 477 -15.10 32.66 -10.25
C PHE A 477 -14.21 31.60 -10.89
N HIS A 478 -13.62 30.76 -10.06
CA HIS A 478 -12.67 29.75 -10.48
C HIS A 478 -13.03 28.43 -9.82
N ASP A 479 -13.53 27.48 -10.63
CA ASP A 479 -13.88 26.13 -10.21
C ASP A 479 -12.68 25.20 -10.50
N PRO A 480 -11.93 24.80 -9.45
CA PRO A 480 -10.70 24.02 -9.62
C PRO A 480 -10.99 22.60 -10.14
N PHE A 481 -12.21 22.09 -9.95
CA PHE A 481 -12.58 20.75 -10.38
C PHE A 481 -13.00 20.72 -11.85
N ALA A 482 -13.63 21.78 -12.34
CA ALA A 482 -13.98 21.88 -13.76
C ALA A 482 -12.72 21.94 -14.64
N GLU A 483 -11.69 22.67 -14.20
CA GLU A 483 -10.41 22.70 -14.90
C GLU A 483 -9.70 21.35 -14.88
N PHE A 484 -9.66 20.70 -13.73
CA PHE A 484 -9.09 19.35 -13.60
C PHE A 484 -9.77 18.34 -14.51
N GLN A 485 -11.10 18.39 -14.64
CA GLN A 485 -11.85 17.53 -15.56
C GLN A 485 -11.51 17.80 -17.03
N LYS A 486 -11.40 19.07 -17.42
CA LYS A 486 -11.00 19.46 -18.78
C LYS A 486 -9.59 18.97 -19.10
N GLU A 487 -8.64 19.15 -18.18
CA GLU A 487 -7.26 18.68 -18.34
C GLU A 487 -7.19 17.16 -18.47
N LYS A 488 -7.95 16.43 -17.65
CA LYS A 488 -8.04 14.97 -17.73
C LYS A 488 -8.62 14.51 -19.07
N GLN A 489 -9.70 15.14 -19.55
CA GLN A 489 -10.32 14.81 -20.84
C GLN A 489 -9.37 15.08 -22.01
N GLU A 490 -8.61 16.17 -21.97
CA GLU A 490 -7.63 16.50 -22.99
C GLU A 490 -6.46 15.50 -23.00
N ASN A 491 -5.94 15.13 -21.83
CA ASN A 491 -4.91 14.09 -21.70
C ASN A 491 -5.40 12.71 -22.19
N GLU A 492 -6.65 12.35 -21.92
CA GLU A 492 -7.24 11.10 -22.42
C GLU A 492 -7.42 11.14 -23.94
N ARG A 493 -7.77 12.31 -24.50
CA ARG A 493 -7.89 12.51 -25.94
C ARG A 493 -6.54 12.38 -26.64
N GLN A 494 -5.50 13.02 -26.10
CA GLN A 494 -4.14 12.96 -26.64
C GLN A 494 -3.55 11.55 -26.55
N THR A 495 -3.73 10.85 -25.43
CA THR A 495 -3.25 9.47 -25.29
C THR A 495 -3.96 8.51 -26.24
N LYS A 496 -5.28 8.64 -26.43
CA LYS A 496 -6.04 7.88 -27.43
C LYS A 496 -5.58 8.18 -28.86
N GLU A 497 -5.23 9.42 -29.16
CA GLU A 497 -4.70 9.80 -30.48
C GLU A 497 -3.31 9.20 -30.72
N GLN A 498 -2.40 9.29 -29.73
CA GLN A 498 -1.08 8.65 -29.78
C GLN A 498 -1.18 7.13 -29.90
N GLU A 499 -2.11 6.48 -29.19
CA GLU A 499 -2.31 5.04 -29.31
C GLU A 499 -2.84 4.65 -30.70
N LYS A 500 -3.73 5.44 -31.29
CA LYS A 500 -4.19 5.24 -32.67
C LYS A 500 -3.05 5.38 -33.67
N ILE A 501 -2.18 6.37 -33.50
CA ILE A 501 -1.00 6.59 -34.32
C ILE A 501 -0.04 5.40 -34.20
N ARG A 502 0.22 4.94 -32.97
CA ARG A 502 1.03 3.74 -32.69
C ARG A 502 0.45 2.45 -33.30
N LEU A 503 -0.88 2.29 -33.24
CA LEU A 503 -1.59 1.13 -33.82
C LEU A 503 -1.57 1.14 -35.35
N GLN A 504 -1.59 2.32 -35.97
CA GLN A 504 -1.43 2.49 -37.41
C GLN A 504 0.03 2.33 -37.88
N GLY A 505 0.97 2.06 -36.97
CA GLY A 505 2.38 1.80 -37.27
C GLY A 505 3.17 3.05 -37.69
N GLY A 506 2.56 4.24 -37.58
CA GLY A 506 3.23 5.50 -37.88
C GLY A 506 3.97 6.02 -36.64
N THR A 507 5.21 6.45 -36.85
CA THR A 507 5.85 7.35 -35.88
C THR A 507 5.33 8.75 -36.18
N ASP A 508 5.19 9.66 -35.20
CA ASP A 508 4.75 11.04 -35.49
C ASP A 508 5.64 11.73 -36.57
N ASP A 509 6.86 11.24 -36.74
CA ASP A 509 7.81 11.60 -37.80
C ASP A 509 7.32 11.27 -39.22
N ASP A 510 6.47 10.25 -39.43
CA ASP A 510 5.96 9.88 -40.76
C ASP A 510 4.97 10.90 -41.32
N LYS A 511 4.40 11.74 -40.45
CA LYS A 511 3.57 12.88 -40.88
C LYS A 511 4.39 14.12 -41.19
N THR A 512 5.70 14.15 -40.94
CA THR A 512 6.57 15.27 -41.27
C THR A 512 7.63 14.82 -42.25
N THR A 513 7.55 15.29 -43.50
CA THR A 513 8.66 15.08 -44.45
C THR A 513 9.97 15.60 -43.86
N TRP A 514 11.11 15.09 -44.33
CA TRP A 514 12.46 15.59 -43.97
C TRP A 514 12.62 17.13 -44.10
N THR A 515 11.71 17.81 -44.83
CA THR A 515 11.64 19.27 -44.97
C THR A 515 10.75 19.99 -43.94
N GLY A 516 10.21 19.27 -42.94
CA GLY A 516 9.33 19.81 -41.89
C GLY A 516 7.85 19.98 -42.29
N LYS A 517 7.43 19.55 -43.49
CA LYS A 517 6.04 19.70 -43.97
C LYS A 517 5.14 18.56 -43.47
N ARG A 518 3.97 18.92 -42.92
CA ARG A 518 2.95 17.97 -42.46
C ARG A 518 2.20 17.30 -43.64
N ILE A 519 2.07 15.98 -43.60
CA ILE A 519 1.33 15.16 -44.59
C ILE A 519 -0.08 14.94 -44.05
N ARG A 520 -1.10 15.24 -44.86
CA ARG A 520 -2.51 14.98 -44.51
C ARG A 520 -2.85 13.50 -44.69
N ASN A 521 -3.93 13.03 -44.06
CA ASN A 521 -4.37 11.62 -44.11
C ASN A 521 -4.66 11.07 -45.53
N ASP A 522 -4.71 11.93 -46.55
CA ASP A 522 -4.88 11.58 -47.97
C ASP A 522 -3.55 11.36 -48.72
N GLY A 523 -2.41 11.34 -48.01
CA GLY A 523 -1.08 11.14 -48.59
C GLY A 523 -0.52 12.37 -49.33
N THR A 524 -1.30 13.42 -49.50
CA THR A 524 -0.81 14.70 -50.04
C THR A 524 -0.10 15.52 -48.96
N ALA A 525 1.16 15.88 -49.23
CA ALA A 525 1.88 16.88 -48.43
C ALA A 525 1.19 18.24 -48.57
N GLU A 526 1.06 18.98 -47.47
CA GLU A 526 0.49 20.32 -47.50
C GLU A 526 1.39 21.23 -48.36
N SER A 527 0.96 21.50 -49.59
CA SER A 527 1.61 22.49 -50.45
C SER A 527 1.17 23.88 -49.99
N THR A 528 1.91 24.47 -49.06
CA THR A 528 2.04 25.91 -49.09
C THR A 528 2.65 26.27 -50.44
N GLY A 529 1.88 27.01 -51.24
CA GLY A 529 2.19 27.29 -52.64
C GLY A 529 3.62 27.78 -52.80
N ALA A 530 4.42 27.00 -53.52
CA ALA A 530 5.72 27.44 -53.99
C ALA A 530 5.49 28.43 -55.14
N GLY A 531 5.43 29.70 -54.77
CA GLY A 531 5.51 30.85 -55.66
C GLY A 531 6.51 31.89 -55.17
N GLU A 532 7.45 31.55 -54.27
CA GLU A 532 8.57 32.42 -53.96
C GLU A 532 9.79 32.02 -54.79
N SER A 533 9.69 32.43 -56.06
CA SER A 533 10.81 32.65 -56.95
C SER A 533 11.93 33.40 -56.21
N VAL A 534 13.15 32.89 -56.37
CA VAL A 534 14.43 33.57 -56.10
C VAL A 534 14.54 34.81 -57.01
N GLY A 535 13.76 35.85 -56.70
CA GLY A 535 13.51 36.97 -57.61
C GLY A 535 13.20 38.30 -56.93
N LYS A 536 13.46 38.42 -55.62
CA LYS A 536 13.23 39.66 -54.86
C LYS A 536 14.49 40.51 -54.61
N TYR A 537 15.69 39.99 -54.93
CA TYR A 537 16.94 40.74 -54.83
C TYR A 537 17.59 41.09 -56.18
N LEU A 538 17.04 40.63 -57.30
CA LEU A 538 17.51 41.03 -58.65
C LEU A 538 16.62 42.11 -59.30
N LYS A 539 15.36 42.24 -58.87
CA LYS A 539 14.45 43.30 -59.36
C LYS A 539 14.65 44.65 -58.68
N THR A 540 15.25 44.68 -57.49
CA THR A 540 15.60 45.93 -56.78
C THR A 540 16.86 46.60 -57.33
N ALA A 541 17.69 45.88 -58.10
CA ALA A 541 18.85 46.44 -58.81
C ALA A 541 18.54 46.92 -60.24
N THR A 542 17.34 46.62 -60.77
CA THR A 542 16.94 46.99 -62.15
C THR A 542 15.89 48.12 -62.20
N GLN A 543 15.44 48.62 -61.04
CA GLN A 543 14.54 49.79 -60.94
C GLN A 543 15.24 51.08 -60.45
N GLN A 544 16.57 51.07 -60.31
CA GLN A 544 17.37 52.25 -59.95
C GLN A 544 18.05 52.95 -61.15
N SER A 545 17.61 52.69 -62.38
CA SER A 545 18.10 53.41 -63.57
C SER A 545 16.99 53.68 -64.59
N THR A 546 15.97 54.45 -64.19
CA THR A 546 15.05 55.24 -65.04
C THR A 546 14.21 56.15 -64.12
N ALA A 547 14.79 57.24 -63.59
CA ALA A 547 14.55 58.63 -64.03
C ALA A 547 13.10 59.17 -63.89
N THR A 548 12.90 60.09 -62.90
CA THR A 548 12.07 61.34 -62.87
C THR A 548 10.53 61.23 -63.05
N THR A 549 9.62 61.83 -62.25
CA THR A 549 9.51 63.20 -61.69
C THR A 549 8.28 63.34 -60.73
N ASN A 550 8.36 64.26 -59.74
CA ASN A 550 7.35 65.04 -58.96
C ASN A 550 6.37 64.40 -57.93
N GLU A 551 6.55 64.75 -56.64
CA GLU A 551 5.70 65.58 -55.70
C GLU A 551 4.59 64.78 -54.98
N ALA A 552 4.31 64.86 -53.67
CA ALA A 552 4.84 65.61 -52.51
C ALA A 552 4.33 64.93 -51.20
N ASP A 553 5.06 65.13 -50.07
CA ASP A 553 4.58 65.31 -48.66
C ASP A 553 3.79 64.16 -47.94
N ILE A 554 4.04 63.70 -46.70
CA ILE A 554 4.65 64.23 -45.43
C ILE A 554 5.11 63.06 -44.51
N GLU A 555 6.13 63.37 -43.69
CA GLU A 555 6.72 62.81 -42.44
C GLU A 555 5.80 61.91 -41.54
N ASP A 556 6.21 61.01 -40.63
CA ASP A 556 7.41 60.94 -39.78
C ASP A 556 7.52 59.57 -39.02
N VAL A 557 8.76 59.10 -38.90
CA VAL A 557 9.46 58.37 -37.79
C VAL A 557 8.85 57.12 -37.11
N ASP A 558 9.49 55.99 -37.41
CA ASP A 558 9.65 54.79 -36.57
C ASP A 558 10.77 54.99 -35.52
N THR A 559 10.56 54.53 -34.28
CA THR A 559 11.65 54.04 -33.42
C THR A 559 11.11 53.06 -32.37
N TRP A 560 11.41 51.76 -32.48
CA TRP A 560 11.62 50.87 -31.33
C TRP A 560 12.54 49.69 -31.72
N GLU A 561 13.69 49.60 -31.04
CA GLU A 561 14.82 48.69 -31.26
C GLU A 561 14.59 47.27 -30.69
N GLU A 562 15.08 46.25 -31.40
CA GLU A 562 15.11 44.82 -30.99
C GLU A 562 16.28 44.49 -30.04
N PRO A 563 16.14 43.54 -29.08
CA PRO A 563 17.28 42.93 -28.43
C PRO A 563 17.77 41.62 -29.10
N ALA A 564 19.09 41.45 -29.06
CA ALA A 564 19.91 40.55 -29.87
C ALA A 564 19.75 39.03 -29.64
N ARG A 565 19.86 38.28 -30.75
CA ARG A 565 19.89 36.81 -30.83
C ARG A 565 21.23 36.21 -30.36
N LYS A 566 21.18 35.15 -29.54
CA LYS A 566 22.33 34.28 -29.24
C LYS A 566 22.53 33.22 -30.33
N LYS A 567 23.75 33.12 -30.86
CA LYS A 567 24.20 32.13 -31.86
C LYS A 567 24.42 30.74 -31.23
N ILE A 568 23.92 29.69 -31.89
CA ILE A 568 24.25 28.28 -31.62
C ILE A 568 25.44 27.89 -32.52
N LYS A 569 26.54 27.39 -31.92
CA LYS A 569 27.70 26.83 -32.64
C LYS A 569 27.57 25.30 -32.71
N GLY A 570 27.68 24.75 -33.93
CA GLY A 570 27.79 23.33 -34.17
C GLY A 570 29.21 22.79 -33.98
N GLY A 571 29.30 21.56 -33.47
CA GLY A 571 30.46 20.67 -33.45
C GLY A 571 29.91 19.27 -33.14
N GLY A 572 30.12 18.22 -33.93
CA GLY A 572 31.37 17.77 -34.53
C GLY A 572 31.79 16.51 -33.76
N PHE A 573 31.31 15.35 -34.20
CA PHE A 573 31.45 14.04 -33.55
C PHE A 573 32.93 13.60 -33.55
N GLY A 574 33.49 13.32 -32.36
CA GLY A 574 34.89 12.91 -32.19
C GLY A 574 35.07 11.39 -32.03
N ASN A 575 36.15 10.88 -32.63
CA ASN A 575 36.61 9.49 -32.61
C ASN A 575 36.82 8.92 -31.19
N PHE A 576 36.50 7.64 -31.01
CA PHE A 576 36.66 6.85 -29.77
C PHE A 576 37.69 5.73 -29.96
N ASP A 577 38.96 6.09 -30.18
CA ASP A 577 40.06 5.12 -30.39
C ASP A 577 40.98 4.92 -29.17
N SER A 578 40.53 5.26 -27.96
CA SER A 578 41.28 4.94 -26.75
C SER A 578 40.40 4.84 -25.51
N TRP A 579 39.41 3.95 -25.51
CA TRP A 579 38.82 3.47 -24.26
C TRP A 579 38.65 1.96 -24.24
#